data_AF-A0A7Y3A194-F1
#
_entry.id   AF-A0A7Y3A194-F1
#
_cell.length_a   1.000
_cell.length_b   1.000
_cell.length_c   1.000
_cell.angle_alpha   90.00
_cell.angle_beta   90.00
_cell.angle_gamma   90.00
#
_symmetry.space_group_name_H-M   'P 1'
#
loop_
_entity.id
_entity.type
_entity.pdbx_description
1 polymer ?
#
loop_
_entity_poly.entity_id
_entity_poly.type
_entity_poly.pdbx_seq_one_letter_code
_entity_poly.pdbx_strand_id
1 'polypeptide(L)'
;GLLERVGPLVGASAGVHASLIFLSTYIPDYEVRIFTFNIKLKYIALVLVALDILGLFGTNPGGNVAHIGGDLLGFFYAWQLQRGQDIGKGFERIMDSFASLFSGRKTRMKTVHRSKKSKYAGHSKKEFEEYNNQKQIDLILDKISKSGYESLSKEEKEILFRAGKE
;
A
#
# COMPACT_ATOMS: atom_id res chain seq x y z
N GLY A 1 -49.91 8.21 -10.16
CA GLY A 1 -49.32 7.77 -8.88
C GLY A 1 -47.82 7.90 -9.00
N LEU A 2 -47.24 8.80 -8.21
CA LEU A 2 -45.89 9.38 -8.36
C LEU A 2 -44.78 8.48 -7.79
N LEU A 3 -44.86 7.17 -8.04
CA LEU A 3 -43.83 6.21 -7.62
C LEU A 3 -43.62 5.24 -8.78
N GLU A 4 -42.85 5.68 -9.78
CA GLU A 4 -42.15 4.74 -10.64
C GLU A 4 -41.28 3.85 -9.75
N ARG A 5 -41.43 2.54 -9.92
CA ARG A 5 -40.62 1.57 -9.19
C ARG A 5 -39.19 1.68 -9.68
N VAL A 6 -38.38 2.44 -8.95
CA VAL A 6 -36.93 2.46 -9.13
C VAL A 6 -36.44 1.04 -8.85
N GLY A 7 -35.92 0.36 -9.88
CA GLY A 7 -35.38 -0.99 -9.75
C GLY A 7 -34.22 -1.01 -8.74
N PRO A 8 -33.94 -2.17 -8.10
CA PRO A 8 -32.86 -2.26 -7.12
C PRO A 8 -31.52 -1.94 -7.78
N LEU A 9 -30.76 -1.01 -7.18
CA LEU A 9 -29.38 -0.72 -7.55
C LEU A 9 -28.48 -1.81 -6.94
N VAL A 10 -27.92 -2.67 -7.79
CA VAL A 10 -27.09 -3.80 -7.35
C VAL A 10 -25.84 -3.87 -8.23
N GLY A 11 -24.65 -3.81 -7.63
CA GLY A 11 -23.41 -4.11 -8.35
C GLY A 11 -22.14 -3.59 -7.69
N ALA A 12 -21.07 -4.39 -7.77
CA ALA A 12 -19.70 -3.99 -7.42
C ALA A 12 -19.01 -3.15 -8.53
N SER A 13 -19.67 -2.99 -9.67
CA SER A 13 -19.12 -2.34 -10.87
C SER A 13 -18.70 -0.89 -10.64
N ALA A 14 -19.43 -0.13 -9.82
CA ALA A 14 -19.03 1.23 -9.45
C ALA A 14 -17.64 1.28 -8.78
N GLY A 15 -17.27 0.26 -8.00
CA GLY A 15 -15.93 0.15 -7.41
C GLY A 15 -14.84 -0.20 -8.43
N VAL A 16 -15.18 -1.02 -9.44
CA VAL A 16 -14.29 -1.32 -10.57
C VAL A 16 -14.04 -0.04 -11.38
N HIS A 17 -15.10 0.70 -11.70
CA HIS A 17 -15.04 2.01 -12.34
C HIS A 17 -14.14 2.98 -11.58
N ALA A 18 -14.36 3.13 -10.26
CA ALA A 18 -13.51 3.97 -9.42
C ALA A 18 -12.02 3.59 -9.50
N SER A 19 -11.71 2.29 -9.48
CA SER A 19 -10.33 1.79 -9.57
C SER A 19 -9.70 2.05 -10.95
N LEU A 20 -10.45 1.83 -12.03
CA LEU A 20 -10.01 2.05 -13.41
C LEU A 20 -9.79 3.54 -13.70
N ILE A 21 -10.74 4.40 -13.29
CA ILE A 21 -10.63 5.84 -13.47
C ILE A 21 -9.50 6.42 -12.61
N PHE A 22 -9.34 5.95 -11.36
CA PHE A 22 -8.21 6.33 -10.53
C PHE A 22 -6.88 6.05 -11.24
N LEU A 23 -6.68 4.80 -11.69
CA LEU A 23 -5.44 4.40 -12.35
C LEU A 23 -5.21 5.20 -13.63
N SER A 24 -6.25 5.35 -14.45
CA SER A 24 -6.20 6.05 -15.72
C SER A 24 -5.98 7.56 -15.56
N THR A 25 -6.37 8.14 -14.44
CA THR A 25 -6.09 9.55 -14.11
C THR A 25 -4.68 9.70 -13.54
N TYR A 26 -4.23 8.74 -12.74
CA TYR A 26 -2.94 8.79 -12.06
C TYR A 26 -1.75 8.58 -13.01
N ILE A 27 -1.85 7.61 -13.93
CA ILE A 27 -0.83 7.27 -14.93
C ILE A 27 -1.42 7.20 -16.36
N PRO A 28 -1.88 8.34 -16.92
CA PRO A 28 -2.73 8.36 -18.12
C PRO A 28 -2.04 7.86 -19.39
N ASP A 29 -0.72 7.99 -19.49
CA ASP A 29 0.06 7.57 -20.65
C ASP A 29 0.59 6.13 -20.54
N TYR A 30 0.28 5.40 -19.46
CA TYR A 30 0.61 3.98 -19.36
C TYR A 30 -0.15 3.20 -20.43
N GLU A 31 0.59 2.39 -21.19
CA GLU A 31 0.03 1.59 -22.28
C GLU A 31 -0.29 0.17 -21.80
N VAL A 32 -1.54 -0.22 -21.99
CA VAL A 32 -2.01 -1.59 -21.76
C VAL A 32 -2.16 -2.28 -23.10
N ARG A 33 -1.63 -3.51 -23.20
CA ARG A 33 -1.83 -4.34 -24.38
C ARG A 33 -3.21 -5.00 -24.33
N ILE A 34 -4.06 -4.67 -25.28
CA ILE A 34 -5.36 -5.31 -25.50
C ILE A 34 -5.26 -6.12 -26.78
N PHE A 35 -5.22 -7.45 -26.63
CA PHE A 35 -4.90 -8.41 -27.69
C PHE A 35 -3.56 -8.07 -28.38
N THR A 36 -3.61 -7.39 -29.52
CA THR A 36 -2.44 -7.04 -30.34
C THR A 36 -2.10 -5.54 -30.29
N PHE A 37 -3.00 -4.70 -29.77
CA PHE A 37 -2.83 -3.24 -29.76
C PHE A 37 -2.42 -2.73 -28.39
N ASN A 38 -1.59 -1.68 -28.36
CA ASN A 38 -1.31 -0.93 -27.15
C ASN A 38 -2.25 0.27 -27.08
N ILE A 39 -2.97 0.39 -25.97
CA ILE A 39 -3.93 1.47 -25.74
C ILE A 39 -3.55 2.16 -24.43
N LYS A 40 -3.46 3.49 -24.45
CA LYS A 40 -3.21 4.28 -23.25
C LYS A 40 -4.41 4.23 -22.31
N LEU A 41 -4.16 4.13 -21.01
CA LEU A 41 -5.21 4.07 -19.98
C LEU A 41 -6.23 5.21 -20.08
N LYS A 42 -5.80 6.43 -20.44
CA LYS A 42 -6.71 7.57 -20.62
C LYS A 42 -7.84 7.32 -21.63
N TYR A 43 -7.60 6.50 -22.65
CA TYR A 43 -8.64 6.16 -23.63
C TYR A 43 -9.66 5.17 -23.07
N ILE A 44 -9.24 4.26 -22.19
CA ILE A 44 -10.14 3.35 -21.49
C ILE A 44 -11.09 4.16 -20.60
N ALA A 45 -10.55 5.10 -19.81
CA ALA A 45 -11.35 5.99 -19.00
C ALA A 45 -12.35 6.83 -19.81
N LEU A 46 -11.90 7.42 -20.93
CA LEU A 46 -12.76 8.21 -21.81
C LEU A 46 -13.95 7.39 -22.33
N VAL A 47 -13.70 6.15 -22.76
CA VAL A 47 -14.75 5.25 -23.26
C VAL A 47 -15.72 4.88 -22.15
N LEU A 48 -15.25 4.51 -20.95
CA LEU A 48 -16.13 4.15 -19.83
C LEU A 48 -17.07 5.31 -19.46
N VAL A 49 -16.52 6.50 -19.24
CA VAL A 49 -17.31 7.70 -18.89
C VAL A 49 -18.29 8.05 -20.02
N ALA A 50 -17.87 7.94 -21.28
CA ALA A 50 -18.76 8.20 -22.42
C ALA A 50 -19.94 7.21 -22.47
N LEU A 51 -19.67 5.91 -22.23
CA LEU A 51 -20.70 4.88 -22.19
C LEU A 51 -21.67 5.10 -21.04
N ASP A 52 -21.19 5.49 -19.86
CA ASP A 52 -22.05 5.77 -18.71
C ASP A 52 -22.96 6.98 -18.96
N ILE A 53 -22.44 8.05 -19.58
CA ILE A 53 -23.24 9.23 -19.97
C ILE A 53 -24.34 8.84 -20.96
N LEU A 54 -24.00 8.08 -22.01
CA LEU A 54 -24.99 7.60 -22.98
C LEU A 54 -26.02 6.68 -22.31
N GLY A 55 -25.55 5.86 -21.38
CA GLY A 55 -26.36 4.93 -20.62
C GLY A 55 -27.38 5.61 -19.68
N LEU A 56 -27.22 6.89 -19.33
CA LEU A 56 -28.22 7.64 -18.56
C LEU A 56 -29.57 7.74 -19.28
N PHE A 57 -29.58 7.62 -20.61
CA PHE A 57 -30.80 7.64 -21.44
C PHE A 57 -31.27 6.24 -21.82
N GLY A 58 -30.66 5.20 -21.24
CA GLY A 58 -30.94 3.79 -21.52
C GLY A 58 -31.92 3.15 -20.54
N THR A 59 -31.86 1.82 -20.48
CA THR A 59 -32.77 0.99 -19.67
C THR A 59 -32.39 0.91 -18.18
N ASN A 60 -31.14 1.26 -17.83
CA ASN A 60 -30.64 1.23 -16.46
C ASN A 60 -29.94 2.54 -16.05
N PRO A 61 -30.68 3.66 -15.99
CA PRO A 61 -30.11 4.95 -15.60
C PRO A 61 -29.52 4.90 -14.19
N GLY A 62 -30.13 4.16 -13.25
CA GLY A 62 -29.64 4.03 -11.88
C GLY A 62 -28.24 3.40 -11.79
N GLY A 63 -27.99 2.32 -12.54
CA GLY A 63 -26.67 1.68 -12.59
C GLY A 63 -25.59 2.61 -13.15
N ASN A 64 -25.90 3.34 -14.22
CA ASN A 64 -24.96 4.26 -14.85
C ASN A 64 -24.68 5.48 -13.96
N VAL A 65 -25.67 5.97 -13.20
CA VAL A 65 -25.44 6.99 -12.16
C VAL A 65 -24.46 6.47 -11.08
N ALA A 66 -24.58 5.20 -10.68
CA ALA A 66 -23.65 4.61 -9.71
C ALA A 66 -22.23 4.48 -10.28
N HIS A 67 -22.08 4.11 -11.56
CA HIS A 67 -20.79 4.12 -12.25
C HIS A 67 -20.16 5.51 -12.27
N ILE A 68 -20.92 6.55 -12.64
CA ILE A 68 -20.46 7.95 -12.63
C ILE A 68 -20.01 8.36 -11.23
N GLY A 69 -20.73 7.94 -10.18
CA GLY A 69 -20.30 8.16 -8.79
C GLY A 69 -18.94 7.53 -8.48
N GLY A 70 -18.71 6.30 -8.97
CA GLY A 70 -17.42 5.62 -8.90
C GLY A 70 -16.33 6.36 -9.68
N ASP A 71 -16.62 6.74 -10.92
CA ASP A 71 -15.69 7.48 -11.78
C ASP A 71 -15.24 8.80 -11.15
N LEU A 72 -16.19 9.59 -10.63
CA LEU A 72 -15.91 10.84 -9.95
C LEU A 72 -15.04 10.64 -8.72
N LEU A 73 -15.33 9.60 -7.91
CA LEU A 73 -14.53 9.28 -6.73
C LEU A 73 -13.10 8.84 -7.11
N GLY A 74 -12.97 7.99 -8.12
CA GLY A 74 -11.67 7.55 -8.65
C GLY A 74 -10.83 8.72 -9.16
N PHE A 75 -11.44 9.59 -9.98
CA PHE A 75 -10.80 10.79 -10.50
C PHE A 75 -10.37 11.74 -9.38
N PHE A 76 -11.29 12.06 -8.47
CA PHE A 76 -11.02 12.96 -7.36
C PHE A 76 -9.88 12.45 -6.47
N TYR A 77 -9.86 11.14 -6.18
CA TYR A 77 -8.78 10.55 -5.41
C TYR A 77 -7.45 10.64 -6.14
N ALA A 78 -7.38 10.27 -7.42
CA ALA A 78 -6.15 10.36 -8.19
C ALA A 78 -5.61 11.80 -8.25
N TRP A 79 -6.50 12.78 -8.45
CA TRP A 79 -6.17 14.21 -8.46
C TRP A 79 -5.62 14.68 -7.12
N GLN A 80 -6.26 14.32 -6.00
CA GLN A 80 -5.78 14.66 -4.66
C GLN A 80 -4.42 14.02 -4.36
N LEU A 81 -4.23 12.75 -4.76
CA LEU A 81 -2.99 12.03 -4.53
C LEU A 81 -1.83 12.60 -5.35
N GLN A 82 -2.06 13.02 -6.60
CA GLN A 82 -1.07 13.74 -7.41
C GLN A 82 -0.62 15.07 -6.76
N ARG A 83 -1.50 15.69 -5.95
CA ARG A 83 -1.18 16.90 -5.16
C ARG A 83 -0.53 16.58 -3.81
N GLY A 84 -0.18 15.32 -3.55
CA GLY A 84 0.41 14.85 -2.30
C GLY A 84 -0.58 14.68 -1.15
N GLN A 85 -1.89 14.81 -1.42
CA GLN A 85 -2.94 14.63 -0.42
C GLN A 85 -3.53 13.21 -0.53
N ASP A 86 -3.03 12.32 0.31
CA ASP A 86 -3.53 10.95 0.42
C ASP A 86 -4.80 10.90 1.30
N ILE A 87 -5.96 11.01 0.66
CA ILE A 87 -7.27 10.86 1.31
C ILE A 87 -7.57 9.40 1.71
N GLY A 88 -6.85 8.43 1.13
CA GLY A 88 -6.96 7.01 1.46
C GLY A 88 -6.66 6.74 2.92
N LYS A 89 -5.70 7.47 3.51
CA LYS A 89 -5.37 7.38 4.96
C LYS A 89 -6.56 7.65 5.88
N GLY A 90 -7.45 8.56 5.49
CA GLY A 90 -8.67 8.84 6.26
C GLY A 90 -9.62 7.64 6.19
N PHE A 91 -9.82 7.10 5.00
CA PHE A 91 -10.65 5.92 4.76
C PHE A 91 -10.09 4.67 5.43
N GLU A 92 -8.78 4.44 5.40
CA GLU A 92 -8.09 3.35 6.10
C GLU A 92 -8.41 3.36 7.59
N ARG A 93 -8.35 4.52 8.26
CA ARG A 93 -8.70 4.63 9.68
C ARG A 93 -10.15 4.28 9.96
N ILE A 94 -11.06 4.65 9.06
CA ILE A 94 -12.49 4.32 9.18
C ILE A 94 -12.68 2.81 9.01
N MET A 95 -12.05 2.21 7.99
CA MET A 95 -12.09 0.77 7.75
C MET A 95 -11.44 -0.04 8.87
N ASP A 96 -10.32 0.42 9.42
CA ASP A 96 -9.68 -0.19 10.58
C ASP A 96 -10.59 -0.14 11.81
N SER A 97 -11.28 0.98 12.01
CA SER A 97 -12.23 1.14 13.11
C SER A 97 -13.41 0.19 12.93
N PHE A 98 -13.98 0.10 11.73
CA PHE A 98 -15.07 -0.82 11.42
C PHE A 98 -14.61 -2.28 11.57
N ALA A 99 -13.51 -2.66 10.94
CA ALA A 99 -12.91 -3.99 11.05
C ALA A 99 -12.57 -4.36 12.49
N SER A 100 -12.17 -3.40 13.33
CA SER A 100 -11.88 -3.66 14.75
C SER A 100 -13.10 -4.10 15.55
N LEU A 101 -14.31 -3.75 15.11
CA LEU A 101 -15.56 -4.21 15.73
C LEU A 101 -15.86 -5.68 15.40
N PHE A 102 -15.37 -6.18 14.26
CA PHE A 102 -15.56 -7.56 13.81
C PHE A 102 -14.35 -8.45 14.09
N SER A 103 -13.16 -7.87 14.30
CA SER A 103 -11.97 -8.61 14.67
C SER A 103 -12.03 -8.93 16.17
N GLY A 104 -12.12 -10.22 16.51
CA GLY A 104 -11.95 -10.69 17.88
C GLY A 104 -10.63 -10.19 18.52
N ARG A 105 -10.55 -10.30 19.85
CA ARG A 105 -9.47 -9.78 20.71
C ARG A 105 -8.10 -9.85 20.01
N LYS A 106 -7.59 -8.70 19.54
CA LYS A 106 -6.30 -8.60 18.84
C LYS A 106 -5.24 -9.28 19.70
N THR A 107 -4.60 -10.33 19.17
CA THR A 107 -3.43 -10.92 19.81
C THR A 107 -2.41 -9.80 19.96
N ARG A 108 -1.94 -9.55 21.18
CA ARG A 108 -0.79 -8.67 21.40
C ARG A 108 0.39 -9.34 20.70
N MET A 109 0.62 -9.01 19.44
CA MET A 109 1.87 -9.32 18.79
C MET A 109 2.94 -8.69 19.69
N LYS A 110 3.83 -9.54 20.25
CA LYS A 110 5.04 -9.08 20.90
C LYS A 110 5.82 -8.32 19.85
N THR A 111 5.62 -7.01 19.79
CA THR A 111 6.57 -6.14 19.12
C THR A 111 7.87 -6.32 19.89
N VAL A 112 8.84 -6.98 19.27
CA VAL A 112 10.20 -6.98 19.77
C VAL A 112 10.60 -5.51 19.77
N HIS A 113 10.55 -4.89 20.95
CA HIS A 113 10.98 -3.52 21.09
C HIS A 113 12.42 -3.52 20.60
N ARG A 114 12.74 -2.64 19.64
CA ARG A 114 14.13 -2.32 19.30
C ARG A 114 14.77 -1.92 20.63
N SER A 115 15.47 -2.87 21.24
CA SER A 115 16.11 -2.68 22.53
C SER A 115 16.99 -1.44 22.38
N LYS A 116 16.73 -0.43 23.20
CA LYS A 116 17.61 0.73 23.28
C LYS A 116 18.96 0.20 23.76
N LYS A 117 19.89 0.06 22.80
CA LYS A 117 21.34 -0.07 22.98
C LYS A 117 21.80 -1.28 23.80
N SER A 118 22.05 -2.39 23.12
CA SER A 118 23.36 -3.04 23.29
C SER A 118 24.22 -2.62 22.10
N LYS A 119 25.31 -1.91 22.37
CA LYS A 119 26.27 -1.45 21.36
C LYS A 119 27.18 -2.58 20.81
N TYR A 120 27.09 -3.78 21.40
CA TYR A 120 28.00 -4.91 21.17
C TYR A 120 27.24 -6.24 21.14
N ALA A 121 26.37 -6.44 20.14
CA ALA A 121 25.66 -7.71 19.90
C ALA A 121 24.99 -8.38 21.12
N GLY A 122 24.45 -7.60 22.07
CA GLY A 122 23.80 -8.14 23.27
C GLY A 122 24.69 -8.20 24.51
N HIS A 123 25.98 -7.86 24.40
CA HIS A 123 26.97 -7.92 25.48
C HIS A 123 27.42 -6.53 25.95
N SER A 124 28.12 -6.49 27.09
CA SER A 124 28.84 -5.29 27.53
C SER A 124 30.12 -5.09 26.72
N LYS A 125 30.63 -3.85 26.67
CA LYS A 125 31.88 -3.53 25.95
C LYS A 125 33.07 -4.39 26.43
N LYS A 126 33.18 -4.59 27.75
CA LYS A 126 34.26 -5.36 28.37
C LYS A 126 34.24 -6.82 27.97
N GLU A 127 33.08 -7.46 28.06
CA GLU A 127 32.91 -8.87 27.66
C GLU A 127 33.16 -9.06 26.15
N PHE A 128 32.74 -8.09 25.33
CA PHE A 128 32.94 -8.14 23.89
C PHE A 128 34.43 -8.03 23.52
N GLU A 129 35.17 -7.15 24.19
CA GLU A 129 36.62 -6.98 24.01
C GLU A 129 37.44 -8.17 24.56
N GLU A 130 36.90 -8.93 25.52
CA GLU A 130 37.52 -10.17 26.03
C GLU A 130 37.35 -11.37 25.08
N TYR A 131 36.43 -11.29 24.11
CA TYR A 131 36.25 -12.34 23.11
C TYR A 131 37.35 -12.32 22.04
N ASN A 132 37.70 -13.50 21.53
CA ASN A 132 38.57 -13.63 20.38
C ASN A 132 37.90 -13.05 19.11
N ASN A 133 38.72 -12.73 18.09
CA ASN A 133 38.24 -12.10 16.86
C ASN A 133 37.12 -12.90 16.18
N GLN A 134 37.23 -14.23 16.13
CA GLN A 134 36.21 -15.08 15.50
C GLN A 134 34.86 -14.97 16.22
N LYS A 135 34.87 -15.03 17.55
CA LYS A 135 33.66 -14.92 18.36
C LYS A 135 33.03 -13.52 18.28
N GLN A 136 33.83 -12.46 18.14
CA GLN A 136 33.31 -11.12 17.86
C GLN A 136 32.61 -11.07 16.49
N ILE A 137 33.20 -11.68 15.46
CA ILE A 137 32.62 -11.75 14.12
C ILE A 137 31.30 -12.53 14.15
N ASP A 138 31.26 -13.71 14.79
CA ASP A 138 30.06 -14.55 14.87
C ASP A 138 28.90 -13.82 15.57
N LEU A 139 29.18 -13.09 16.65
CA LEU A 139 28.20 -12.27 17.36
C LEU A 139 27.66 -11.11 16.48
N ILE A 140 28.53 -10.48 15.69
CA ILE A 140 28.13 -9.44 14.74
C ILE A 140 27.24 -10.04 13.64
N LEU A 141 27.57 -11.21 13.11
CA LEU A 141 26.77 -11.91 12.09
C LEU A 141 25.40 -12.33 12.63
N ASP A 142 25.30 -12.82 13.86
CA ASP A 142 24.03 -13.14 14.52
C ASP A 142 23.14 -11.88 14.69
N LYS A 143 23.75 -10.75 15.05
CA LYS A 143 23.06 -9.46 15.15
C LYS A 143 22.51 -8.99 13.78
N ILE A 144 23.29 -9.15 12.71
CA ILE A 144 22.83 -8.87 11.34
C ILE A 144 21.65 -9.77 10.98
N SER A 145 21.73 -11.07 11.23
CA SER A 145 20.67 -12.04 10.93
C SER A 145 19.34 -11.67 11.61
N LYS A 146 19.41 -11.19 12.87
CA LYS A 146 18.22 -10.84 13.66
C LYS A 146 17.67 -9.44 13.40
N SER A 147 18.51 -8.46 13.05
CA SER A 147 18.14 -7.03 13.09
C SER A 147 18.60 -6.21 11.88
N GLY A 148 19.30 -6.83 10.93
CA GLY A 148 19.82 -6.19 9.72
C GLY A 148 21.12 -5.42 9.94
N TYR A 149 21.81 -5.11 8.85
CA TYR A 149 23.12 -4.44 8.84
C TYR A 149 23.11 -3.04 9.50
N GLU A 150 22.01 -2.30 9.35
CA GLU A 150 21.85 -0.98 9.97
C GLU A 150 21.75 -1.02 11.51
N SER A 151 21.68 -2.20 12.11
CA SER A 151 21.71 -2.37 13.56
C SER A 151 23.13 -2.35 14.17
N LEU A 152 24.18 -2.37 13.34
CA LEU A 152 25.56 -2.38 13.79
C LEU A 152 26.05 -1.01 14.28
N SER A 153 26.85 -1.02 15.36
CA SER A 153 27.63 0.14 15.82
C SER A 153 28.79 0.43 14.86
N LYS A 154 29.41 1.60 15.00
CA LYS A 154 30.54 1.99 14.13
C LYS A 154 31.71 1.02 14.33
N GLU A 155 31.94 0.63 15.57
CA GLU A 155 32.99 -0.31 15.97
C GLU A 155 32.73 -1.73 15.44
N GLU A 156 31.47 -2.22 15.52
CA GLU A 156 31.08 -3.52 14.94
C GLU A 156 31.26 -3.53 13.42
N LYS A 157 30.91 -2.43 12.73
CA LYS A 157 31.11 -2.30 11.27
C LYS A 157 32.59 -2.34 10.89
N GLU A 158 33.45 -1.72 11.69
CA GLU A 158 34.91 -1.71 11.45
C GLU A 158 35.53 -3.10 11.65
N ILE A 159 35.12 -3.84 12.69
CA ILE A 159 35.57 -5.21 12.93
C ILE A 159 35.18 -6.12 11.76
N LEU A 160 33.92 -6.05 11.32
CA LEU A 160 33.43 -6.83 10.18
C LEU A 160 34.17 -6.47 8.88
N PHE A 161 34.46 -5.19 8.65
CA PHE A 161 35.18 -4.72 7.47
C PHE A 161 36.63 -5.20 7.45
N ARG A 162 37.31 -5.21 8.61
CA ARG A 162 38.66 -5.76 8.73
C ARG A 162 38.67 -7.26 8.48
N ALA A 163 37.70 -7.99 9.03
CA ALA A 163 37.57 -9.44 8.83
C ALA A 163 37.32 -9.83 7.35
N GLY A 164 36.66 -8.97 6.56
CA GLY A 164 36.45 -9.21 5.13
C GLY A 164 37.64 -8.83 4.23
N LYS A 165 38.73 -8.29 4.79
CA LYS A 165 39.95 -7.92 4.06
C LYS A 165 41.11 -8.90 4.28
N GLU A 166 40.98 -9.77 5.26
CA GLU A 166 41.84 -10.95 5.47
C GLU A 166 41.31 -12.12 4.63
#